data_AF-A0A959RS52-F1
#
_entry.id   AF-A0A959RS52-F1
#
_cell.length_a   1.000
_cell.length_b   1.000
_cell.length_c   1.000
_cell.angle_alpha   90.00
_cell.angle_beta   90.00
_cell.angle_gamma   90.00
#
_symmetry.space_group_name_H-M   'P 1'
#
loop_
_entity.id
_entity.type
_entity.pdbx_description
1 polymer ?
#
loop_
_entity_poly.entity_id
_entity_poly.type
_entity_poly.pdbx_seq_one_letter_code
_entity_poly.pdbx_strand_id
1 'polypeptide(L)'
;MFDHSDDYFYSFIPLEKDDKIYSLESKITTHPPFDNLNQLSGYLSLLMCEYLESKSKRFLNNNIFVLDHKTEYLFMRLECIEVKFETFPSGDFYIFFINKSKFISNKNISNDYLEKLSKSQNSKSSGDIINIYSLKTHKSFKEKIDDDLANRFVEKKLDGEKYLATFAKSIISGQYSKHITKDFLKDSDPPKTLFDRVCDFSDLIEGFDIEFDFIEIDSDKIKEVKLKHIKLGNNLILGNGFEAKTPKATFYNGFYKPSTGKRVQIVYYKTGEFKKILELFKKFNGAEIYFSDPLFVNSNNQGDTDVFSSIDKKNIDLILLITKSNIEQTHFNFLRKLKIPLETYNGDFNEFKMSNLIVKCIERLGGILLKVSQLHENENSIFIGLKKGFRSFNNNKKRCYGFSLFDNHGLIISRVKYIPVDSIRFSKNDLIILENEIRNIIGRLKEKPARIIFHVDGSVNNSEIESVLSVVRGSLNISTDLIVIEKSNTPLLLYKNMEDVFHVTNGNYCLINDRLGLISTTEQSMHGEQNSNPILINKVIGEREMNIVMEQIYWFTFVNSGNLYFPTRLPATINTINC
;
A
#
# COMPACT_ATOMS: atom_id res chain seq x y z
N MET A 1 31.75 -6.82 9.98
CA MET A 1 32.52 -6.04 9.00
C MET A 1 32.66 -6.89 7.74
N PHE A 2 32.72 -6.32 6.54
CA PHE A 2 32.92 -7.07 5.29
C PHE A 2 34.25 -6.61 4.70
N ASP A 3 35.02 -7.55 4.14
CA ASP A 3 36.27 -7.32 3.42
C ASP A 3 36.20 -8.13 2.12
N HIS A 4 36.80 -7.66 1.03
CA HIS A 4 36.52 -8.17 -0.34
C HIS A 4 37.79 -8.44 -1.16
N SER A 5 37.71 -9.45 -2.03
CA SER A 5 38.58 -9.57 -3.22
C SER A 5 37.79 -10.22 -4.37
N ASP A 6 38.39 -10.28 -5.56
CA ASP A 6 37.82 -10.51 -6.90
C ASP A 6 36.76 -11.64 -7.07
N ASP A 7 36.66 -12.63 -6.18
CA ASP A 7 35.75 -13.79 -6.35
C ASP A 7 34.94 -14.19 -5.10
N TYR A 8 34.99 -13.44 -3.98
CA TYR A 8 34.38 -13.91 -2.73
C TYR A 8 34.00 -12.82 -1.72
N PHE A 9 32.96 -13.11 -0.94
CA PHE A 9 32.60 -12.37 0.28
C PHE A 9 33.15 -13.07 1.51
N TYR A 10 33.76 -12.31 2.42
CA TYR A 10 34.14 -12.78 3.75
C TYR A 10 33.10 -12.35 4.78
N SER A 11 32.50 -13.32 5.48
CA SER A 11 31.69 -13.05 6.67
C SER A 11 32.57 -13.09 7.91
N PHE A 12 32.38 -12.12 8.81
CA PHE A 12 33.14 -12.02 10.04
C PHE A 12 32.21 -11.94 11.25
N ILE A 13 32.49 -12.74 12.27
CA ILE A 13 31.79 -12.70 13.56
C ILE A 13 32.68 -12.02 14.61
N PRO A 14 32.12 -11.21 15.53
CA PRO A 14 32.91 -10.64 16.62
C PRO A 14 33.51 -11.75 17.49
N LEU A 15 34.81 -11.71 17.75
CA LEU A 15 35.43 -12.55 18.77
C LEU A 15 35.02 -11.98 20.14
N GLU A 16 34.56 -12.86 21.03
CA GLU A 16 33.87 -12.48 22.27
C GLU A 16 34.45 -11.24 23.00
N LYS A 17 33.53 -10.36 23.42
CA LYS A 17 33.69 -9.19 24.30
C LYS A 17 34.42 -7.96 23.76
N ASP A 18 34.91 -7.96 22.51
CA ASP A 18 35.46 -6.74 21.91
C ASP A 18 34.94 -6.53 20.48
N ASP A 19 34.05 -5.53 20.30
CA ASP A 19 33.37 -5.21 19.03
C ASP A 19 34.33 -4.74 17.91
N LYS A 20 35.63 -4.72 18.19
CA LYS A 20 36.71 -4.30 17.29
C LYS A 20 37.51 -5.47 16.70
N ILE A 21 37.33 -6.69 17.22
CA ILE A 21 38.10 -7.87 16.77
C ILE A 21 37.12 -8.91 16.23
N TYR A 22 37.33 -9.33 14.99
CA TYR A 22 36.43 -10.26 14.31
C TYR A 22 37.18 -11.50 13.84
N SER A 23 36.57 -12.68 13.95
CA SER A 23 37.04 -13.90 13.30
C SER A 23 36.34 -14.10 11.97
N LEU A 24 37.10 -14.59 10.99
CA LEU A 24 36.56 -15.02 9.71
C LEU A 24 35.68 -16.26 9.94
N GLU A 25 34.40 -16.15 9.61
CA GLU A 25 33.41 -17.21 9.76
C GLU A 25 33.33 -18.05 8.49
N SER A 26 33.26 -17.42 7.31
CA SER A 26 33.20 -18.15 6.06
C SER A 26 33.71 -17.35 4.86
N LYS A 27 34.23 -18.08 3.86
CA LYS A 27 34.53 -17.59 2.50
C LYS A 27 33.40 -18.10 1.60
N ILE A 28 32.62 -17.18 1.02
CA ILE A 28 31.50 -17.54 0.15
C ILE A 28 31.82 -17.10 -1.28
N THR A 29 32.06 -18.07 -2.16
CA THR A 29 32.01 -17.91 -3.61
C THR A 29 30.54 -17.85 -4.02
N THR A 30 30.08 -16.72 -4.56
CA THR A 30 28.67 -16.56 -4.92
C THR A 30 28.49 -16.59 -6.43
N HIS A 31 27.86 -17.67 -6.93
CA HIS A 31 27.19 -17.66 -8.23
C HIS A 31 25.68 -17.64 -7.99
N PRO A 32 24.88 -17.02 -8.87
CA PRO A 32 23.44 -17.12 -8.79
C PRO A 32 23.00 -18.60 -8.77
N PRO A 33 21.98 -18.97 -7.99
CA PRO A 33 21.11 -18.09 -7.21
C PRO A 33 21.65 -17.67 -5.84
N PHE A 34 21.43 -16.41 -5.46
CA PHE A 34 21.87 -15.88 -4.16
C PHE A 34 20.85 -16.16 -3.04
N ASP A 35 21.32 -16.69 -1.92
CA ASP A 35 20.51 -16.89 -0.71
C ASP A 35 20.47 -15.65 0.22
N ASN A 36 21.37 -14.69 0.00
CA ASN A 36 21.61 -13.49 0.82
C ASN A 36 21.23 -12.17 0.11
N LEU A 37 20.15 -12.19 -0.68
CA LEU A 37 19.72 -11.04 -1.51
C LEU A 37 19.60 -9.72 -0.76
N ASN A 38 19.07 -9.73 0.47
CA ASN A 38 18.90 -8.51 1.26
C ASN A 38 20.24 -7.89 1.69
N GLN A 39 21.21 -8.72 2.04
CA GLN A 39 22.55 -8.27 2.42
C GLN A 39 23.29 -7.70 1.21
N LEU A 40 23.19 -8.38 0.07
CA LEU A 40 23.81 -7.94 -1.19
C LEU A 40 23.20 -6.61 -1.67
N SER A 41 21.88 -6.51 -1.70
CA SER A 41 21.14 -5.27 -1.99
C SER A 41 21.52 -4.13 -1.04
N GLY A 42 21.65 -4.42 0.26
CA GLY A 42 22.07 -3.44 1.26
C GLY A 42 23.50 -2.93 1.05
N TYR A 43 24.43 -3.82 0.72
CA TYR A 43 25.82 -3.48 0.44
C TYR A 43 25.98 -2.65 -0.84
N LEU A 44 25.36 -3.09 -1.94
CA LEU A 44 25.33 -2.33 -3.20
C LEU A 44 24.71 -0.94 -3.01
N SER A 45 23.64 -0.88 -2.22
CA SER A 45 23.02 0.40 -1.86
C SER A 45 23.95 1.31 -1.08
N LEU A 46 24.81 0.77 -0.21
CA LEU A 46 25.77 1.56 0.56
C LEU A 46 26.82 2.15 -0.38
N LEU A 47 27.47 1.33 -1.21
CA LEU A 47 28.52 1.76 -2.15
C LEU A 47 28.02 2.86 -3.08
N MET A 48 26.83 2.69 -3.66
CA MET A 48 26.26 3.72 -4.52
C MET A 48 25.93 4.99 -3.74
N CYS A 49 25.41 4.88 -2.51
CA CYS A 49 25.09 6.07 -1.73
C CYS A 49 26.35 6.88 -1.40
N GLU A 50 27.45 6.22 -1.07
CA GLU A 50 28.75 6.86 -0.84
C GLU A 50 29.26 7.56 -2.09
N TYR A 51 29.14 6.91 -3.25
CA TYR A 51 29.50 7.52 -4.52
C TYR A 51 28.64 8.73 -4.85
N LEU A 52 27.32 8.61 -4.76
CA LEU A 52 26.38 9.69 -5.06
C LEU A 52 26.49 10.86 -4.08
N GLU A 53 26.86 10.62 -2.83
CA GLU A 53 27.13 11.69 -1.85
C GLU A 53 28.25 12.62 -2.30
N SER A 54 29.22 12.13 -3.09
CA SER A 54 30.27 12.99 -3.68
C SER A 54 29.73 13.96 -4.74
N LYS A 55 28.54 13.68 -5.29
CA LYS A 55 27.94 14.42 -6.42
C LYS A 55 26.67 15.18 -6.05
N SER A 56 25.91 14.71 -5.07
CA SER A 56 24.62 15.25 -4.68
C SER A 56 24.41 15.20 -3.16
N LYS A 57 23.66 16.18 -2.63
CA LYS A 57 23.45 16.30 -1.19
C LYS A 57 22.41 15.29 -0.70
N ARG A 58 22.82 14.43 0.23
CA ARG A 58 21.93 13.45 0.88
C ARG A 58 21.05 14.08 1.97
N PHE A 59 19.81 13.62 2.08
CA PHE A 59 18.86 14.05 3.10
C PHE A 59 18.95 13.19 4.37
N LEU A 60 19.53 13.77 5.44
CA LEU A 60 19.61 13.18 6.78
C LEU A 60 20.12 11.72 6.79
N ASN A 61 21.14 11.42 5.97
CA ASN A 61 21.73 10.08 5.82
C ASN A 61 20.77 8.98 5.35
N ASN A 62 19.60 9.33 4.79
CA ASN A 62 18.72 8.38 4.10
C ASN A 62 19.15 8.25 2.65
N ASN A 63 18.79 7.19 1.94
CA ASN A 63 19.09 7.01 0.50
C ASN A 63 18.27 7.96 -0.40
N ILE A 64 18.21 9.24 -0.03
CA ILE A 64 17.37 10.29 -0.59
C ILE A 64 18.29 11.46 -0.90
N PHE A 65 18.36 11.83 -2.17
CA PHE A 65 19.23 12.88 -2.67
C PHE A 65 18.40 14.10 -3.06
N VAL A 66 18.85 15.27 -2.63
CA VAL A 66 18.18 16.54 -2.87
C VAL A 66 18.57 17.05 -4.26
N LEU A 67 17.57 17.24 -5.12
CA LEU A 67 17.75 17.77 -6.46
C LEU A 67 17.51 19.27 -6.51
N ASP A 68 16.44 19.71 -5.85
CA ASP A 68 16.00 21.10 -5.85
C ASP A 68 15.26 21.42 -4.55
N HIS A 69 14.95 22.68 -4.33
CA HIS A 69 14.18 23.13 -3.18
C HIS A 69 13.35 24.37 -3.49
N LYS A 70 12.16 24.42 -2.89
CA LYS A 70 11.30 25.60 -2.86
C LYS A 70 11.12 26.04 -1.42
N THR A 71 11.23 27.34 -1.17
CA THR A 71 11.03 27.92 0.15
C THR A 71 9.73 28.70 0.19
N GLU A 72 8.90 28.48 1.20
CA GLU A 72 7.67 29.20 1.43
C GLU A 72 7.44 29.40 2.93
N TYR A 73 7.31 30.66 3.35
CA TYR A 73 7.04 31.03 4.74
C TYR A 73 8.04 30.45 5.76
N LEU A 74 7.64 29.47 6.59
CA LEU A 74 8.50 28.77 7.58
C LEU A 74 9.03 27.45 7.02
N PHE A 75 8.57 27.03 5.85
CA PHE A 75 8.81 25.71 5.30
C PHE A 75 9.74 25.78 4.09
N MET A 76 10.55 24.75 3.95
CA MET A 76 11.27 24.47 2.71
C MET A 76 10.86 23.08 2.26
N ARG A 77 10.40 22.99 1.03
CA ARG A 77 10.13 21.73 0.35
C ARG A 77 11.36 21.37 -0.46
N LEU A 78 11.93 20.20 -0.19
CA LEU A 78 12.99 19.60 -0.97
C LEU A 78 12.36 18.67 -2.00
N GLU A 79 12.74 18.84 -3.27
CA GLU A 79 12.52 17.83 -4.29
C GLU A 79 13.67 16.84 -4.24
N CYS A 80 13.35 15.55 -4.20
CA CYS A 80 14.31 14.51 -3.94
C CYS A 80 14.09 13.28 -4.80
N ILE A 81 15.19 12.56 -5.08
CA ILE A 81 15.15 11.18 -5.57
C ILE A 81 15.61 10.26 -4.46
N GLU A 82 14.78 9.28 -4.11
CA GLU A 82 15.20 8.12 -3.33
C GLU A 82 15.78 7.08 -4.28
N VAL A 83 16.99 6.60 -3.97
CA VAL A 83 17.69 5.55 -4.72
C VAL A 83 17.56 4.24 -3.96
N LYS A 84 17.06 3.21 -4.62
CA LYS A 84 16.97 1.85 -4.06
C LYS A 84 17.67 0.85 -4.96
N PHE A 85 18.41 -0.06 -4.36
CA PHE A 85 18.99 -1.22 -5.02
C PHE A 85 18.16 -2.45 -4.69
N GLU A 86 17.89 -3.28 -5.69
CA GLU A 86 17.24 -4.57 -5.48
C GLU A 86 17.92 -5.63 -6.31
N THR A 87 18.29 -6.71 -5.63
CA THR A 87 18.96 -7.85 -6.23
C THR A 87 17.98 -9.01 -6.30
N PHE A 88 18.05 -9.76 -7.39
CA PHE A 88 17.13 -10.85 -7.69
C PHE A 88 17.87 -12.20 -7.60
N PRO A 89 17.13 -13.31 -7.36
CA PRO A 89 17.73 -14.64 -7.34
C PRO A 89 18.46 -15.02 -8.64
N SER A 90 18.17 -14.37 -9.76
CA SER A 90 18.82 -14.62 -11.06
C SER A 90 20.27 -14.12 -11.13
N GLY A 91 20.69 -13.23 -10.21
CA GLY A 91 21.93 -12.49 -10.35
C GLY A 91 21.72 -11.04 -10.77
N ASP A 92 20.58 -10.76 -11.42
CA ASP A 92 20.23 -9.41 -11.87
C ASP A 92 20.07 -8.48 -10.66
N PHE A 93 20.50 -7.23 -10.81
CA PHE A 93 20.17 -6.16 -9.89
C PHE A 93 19.65 -4.95 -10.66
N TYR A 94 18.82 -4.15 -10.00
CA TYR A 94 18.25 -2.95 -10.58
C TYR A 94 18.38 -1.78 -9.61
N ILE A 95 18.59 -0.60 -10.18
CA ILE A 95 18.58 0.67 -9.47
C ILE A 95 17.24 1.34 -9.73
N PHE A 96 16.53 1.66 -8.66
CA PHE A 96 15.25 2.36 -8.74
C PHE A 96 15.40 3.78 -8.25
N PHE A 97 14.89 4.71 -9.07
CA PHE A 97 14.73 6.11 -8.73
C PHE A 97 13.27 6.38 -8.37
N ILE A 98 13.05 6.81 -7.13
CA ILE A 98 11.72 7.06 -6.58
C ILE A 98 11.62 8.55 -6.25
N ASN A 99 10.72 9.26 -6.93
CA ASN A 99 10.48 10.67 -6.63
C ASN A 99 9.90 10.84 -5.22
N LYS A 100 10.45 11.78 -4.45
CA LYS A 100 9.98 12.13 -3.10
C LYS A 100 10.03 13.65 -2.93
N SER A 101 9.12 14.15 -2.10
CA SER A 101 9.30 15.49 -1.51
C SER A 101 9.46 15.38 0.00
N LYS A 102 10.37 16.18 0.56
CA LYS A 102 10.57 16.32 2.01
C LYS A 102 10.27 17.75 2.42
N PHE A 103 9.56 17.91 3.53
CA PHE A 103 9.26 19.23 4.08
C PHE A 103 10.07 19.45 5.33
N ILE A 104 10.85 20.52 5.35
CA ILE A 104 11.76 20.85 6.42
C ILE A 104 11.58 22.31 6.87
N SER A 105 12.20 22.68 7.99
CA SER A 105 12.31 24.09 8.37
C SER A 105 13.19 24.82 7.37
N ASN A 106 12.75 25.99 6.91
CA ASN A 106 13.52 26.78 5.94
C ASN A 106 14.79 27.41 6.53
N LYS A 107 14.87 27.48 7.86
CA LYS A 107 16.04 27.93 8.61
C LYS A 107 16.34 26.98 9.76
N ASN A 108 17.50 27.19 10.36
CA ASN A 108 17.87 26.52 11.61
C ASN A 108 16.82 26.81 12.69
N ILE A 109 16.47 25.79 13.49
CA ILE A 109 15.48 25.97 14.55
C ILE A 109 16.02 26.94 15.62
N SER A 110 15.28 28.02 15.85
CA SER A 110 15.46 28.98 16.92
C SER A 110 14.16 29.16 17.72
N ASN A 111 14.23 29.75 18.91
CA ASN A 111 13.02 30.03 19.70
C ASN A 111 12.04 30.92 18.92
N ASP A 112 12.53 31.96 18.23
CA ASP A 112 11.72 32.80 17.33
C ASP A 112 11.03 31.98 16.21
N TYR A 113 11.72 31.01 15.63
CA TYR A 113 11.13 30.14 14.62
C TYR A 113 9.99 29.29 15.21
N LEU A 114 10.22 28.67 16.37
CA LEU A 114 9.24 27.82 17.03
C LEU A 114 8.02 28.60 17.49
N GLU A 115 8.20 29.80 18.04
CA GLU A 115 7.09 30.68 18.40
C GLU A 115 6.25 31.07 17.18
N LYS A 116 6.90 31.43 16.07
CA LYS A 116 6.21 31.74 14.81
C LYS A 116 5.44 30.52 14.29
N LEU A 117 6.04 29.34 14.38
CA LEU A 117 5.43 28.08 13.96
C LEU A 117 4.17 27.75 14.78
N SER A 118 4.21 27.92 16.10
CA SER A 118 3.06 27.70 16.98
C SER A 118 1.95 28.74 16.77
N LYS A 119 2.31 30.03 16.64
CA LYS A 119 1.34 31.12 16.46
C LYS A 119 0.63 31.12 15.10
N SER A 120 1.19 30.48 14.08
CA SER A 120 0.66 30.48 12.71
C SER A 120 -0.31 29.34 12.39
N GLN A 121 -0.71 28.54 13.39
CA GLN A 121 -1.71 27.48 13.23
C GLN A 121 -3.14 28.02 13.15
N ASN A 122 -3.91 27.58 12.15
CA ASN A 122 -5.30 27.99 11.94
C ASN A 122 -6.30 27.40 12.95
N SER A 123 -5.94 26.34 13.68
CA SER A 123 -6.82 25.71 14.67
C SER A 123 -6.13 25.52 16.01
N LYS A 124 -6.80 25.89 17.12
CA LYS A 124 -6.36 25.65 18.51
C LYS A 124 -6.44 24.16 18.91
N SER A 125 -6.70 23.27 17.96
CA SER A 125 -6.90 21.85 18.19
C SER A 125 -6.09 21.02 17.19
N SER A 126 -4.82 20.75 17.49
CA SER A 126 -4.31 19.39 17.75
C SER A 126 -2.77 19.33 17.73
N GLY A 127 -2.17 18.85 18.83
CA GLY A 127 -1.45 17.56 18.91
C GLY A 127 -0.34 17.16 17.92
N ASP A 128 -0.10 17.90 16.84
CA ASP A 128 0.71 17.40 15.73
C ASP A 128 2.17 17.29 16.12
N ILE A 129 2.78 16.18 15.75
CA ILE A 129 4.14 15.83 16.14
C ILE A 129 5.08 16.09 14.97
N ILE A 130 6.10 16.92 15.21
CA ILE A 130 7.23 17.13 14.31
C ILE A 130 8.44 16.35 14.80
N ASN A 131 9.32 15.96 13.87
CA ASN A 131 10.63 15.43 14.24
C ASN A 131 11.68 16.55 14.09
N ILE A 132 12.47 16.76 15.14
CA ILE A 132 13.59 17.70 15.17
C ILE A 132 14.90 16.89 15.18
N TYR A 133 15.81 17.23 14.27
CA TYR A 133 17.09 16.54 14.06
C TYR A 133 18.25 17.45 14.39
N SER A 134 19.20 16.96 15.19
CA SER A 134 20.52 17.58 15.31
C SER A 134 21.35 17.25 14.07
N LEU A 135 21.84 18.27 13.37
CA LEU A 135 22.69 18.09 12.20
C LEU A 135 24.12 17.66 12.54
N LYS A 136 24.52 17.78 13.82
CA LYS A 136 25.86 17.41 14.28
C LYS A 136 25.91 15.99 14.83
N THR A 137 24.94 15.61 15.66
CA THR A 137 24.92 14.29 16.31
C THR A 137 24.02 13.27 15.63
N HIS A 138 23.26 13.70 14.61
CA HIS A 138 22.23 12.90 13.94
C HIS A 138 21.14 12.34 14.87
N LYS A 139 21.08 12.80 16.12
CA LYS A 139 20.00 12.47 17.05
C LYS A 139 18.73 13.20 16.65
N SER A 140 17.59 12.54 16.88
CA SER A 140 16.27 13.12 16.61
C SER A 140 15.34 12.95 17.80
N PHE A 141 14.44 13.90 18.00
CA PHE A 141 13.36 13.79 18.96
C PHE A 141 12.06 14.34 18.38
N LYS A 142 10.96 13.92 18.99
CA LYS A 142 9.59 14.25 18.58
C LYS A 142 9.04 15.33 19.49
N GLU A 143 8.48 16.38 18.89
CA GLU A 143 7.83 17.45 19.63
C GLU A 143 6.43 17.71 19.12
N LYS A 144 5.53 17.97 20.07
CA LYS A 144 4.19 18.45 19.77
C LYS A 144 4.26 19.94 19.43
N ILE A 145 3.57 20.36 18.38
CA ILE A 145 3.42 21.77 18.07
C ILE A 145 2.29 22.34 18.92
N ASP A 146 2.65 23.10 19.95
CA ASP A 146 1.75 23.89 20.80
C ASP A 146 2.49 25.11 21.36
N ASP A 147 1.83 25.89 22.21
CA ASP A 147 2.38 27.13 22.77
C ASP A 147 3.65 26.91 23.61
N ASP A 148 3.88 25.68 24.09
CA ASP A 148 5.01 25.32 24.96
C ASP A 148 6.17 24.63 24.21
N LEU A 149 6.06 24.48 22.88
CA LEU A 149 7.08 23.88 22.01
C LEU A 149 8.47 24.50 22.20
N ALA A 150 8.55 25.84 22.32
CA ALA A 150 9.81 26.54 22.45
C ALA A 150 10.55 26.17 23.76
N ASN A 151 9.84 26.07 24.88
CA ASN A 151 10.42 25.71 26.17
C ASN A 151 10.95 24.27 26.16
N ARG A 152 10.13 23.32 25.69
CA ARG A 152 10.55 21.91 25.58
C ARG A 152 11.73 21.71 24.63
N PHE A 153 11.82 22.51 23.57
CA PHE A 153 12.99 22.49 22.70
C PHE A 153 14.24 22.96 23.44
N VAL A 154 14.16 24.07 24.20
CA VAL A 154 15.31 24.58 24.99
C VAL A 154 15.81 23.53 25.99
N GLU A 155 14.91 22.84 26.69
CA GLU A 155 15.28 21.77 27.64
C GLU A 155 16.06 20.61 27.00
N LYS A 156 15.80 20.32 25.71
CA LYS A 156 16.43 19.22 24.96
C LYS A 156 17.58 19.66 24.08
N LYS A 157 17.73 20.97 23.87
CA LYS A 157 18.73 21.54 22.97
C LYS A 157 20.11 21.47 23.62
N LEU A 158 21.10 21.07 22.83
CA LEU A 158 22.51 21.18 23.17
C LEU A 158 23.07 22.49 22.59
N ASP A 159 23.83 23.22 23.40
CA ASP A 159 24.41 24.49 22.99
C ASP A 159 25.37 24.34 21.80
N GLY A 160 25.29 25.28 20.86
CA GLY A 160 26.11 25.31 19.65
C GLY A 160 25.69 24.34 18.53
N GLU A 161 24.65 23.52 18.72
CA GLU A 161 24.15 22.63 17.66
C GLU A 161 23.17 23.33 16.69
N LYS A 162 23.20 22.90 15.43
CA LYS A 162 22.20 23.25 14.41
C LYS A 162 21.13 22.15 14.35
N TYR A 163 19.87 22.57 14.31
CA TYR A 163 18.70 21.71 14.29
C TYR A 163 17.83 21.96 13.06
N LEU A 164 17.21 20.89 12.57
CA LEU A 164 16.29 20.90 11.45
C LEU A 164 14.97 20.26 11.86
N ALA A 165 13.84 20.91 11.61
CA ALA A 165 12.53 20.30 11.78
C ALA A 165 12.11 19.64 10.48
N THR A 166 11.42 18.50 10.57
CA THR A 166 10.77 17.85 9.43
C THR A 166 9.26 17.77 9.66
N PHE A 167 8.49 17.93 8.58
CA PHE A 167 7.04 18.06 8.61
C PHE A 167 6.39 17.03 7.69
N ALA A 168 5.24 16.48 8.13
CA ALA A 168 4.37 15.72 7.24
C ALA A 168 3.58 16.68 6.33
N LYS A 169 3.36 16.30 5.06
CA LYS A 169 2.57 17.09 4.09
C LYS A 169 1.19 17.45 4.64
N SER A 170 0.57 16.52 5.37
CA SER A 170 -0.75 16.69 5.99
C SER A 170 -0.81 17.86 6.98
N ILE A 171 0.27 18.08 7.75
CA ILE A 171 0.38 19.18 8.72
C ILE A 171 0.32 20.51 7.97
N ILE A 172 1.10 20.64 6.89
CA ILE A 172 1.18 21.87 6.10
C ILE A 172 -0.15 22.14 5.39
N SER A 173 -0.77 21.12 4.78
CA SER A 173 -2.05 21.26 4.07
C SER A 173 -3.24 21.56 4.97
N GLY A 174 -3.24 21.05 6.21
CA GLY A 174 -4.39 21.12 7.11
C GLY A 174 -4.40 22.35 8.02
N GLN A 175 -3.23 22.80 8.47
CA GLN A 175 -3.13 23.77 9.56
C GLN A 175 -2.67 25.17 9.13
N TYR A 176 -2.07 25.30 7.94
CA TYR A 176 -1.50 26.57 7.46
C TYR A 176 -2.30 27.09 6.25
N SER A 177 -2.35 28.41 6.09
CA SER A 177 -3.35 29.09 5.23
C SER A 177 -3.41 28.57 3.79
N LYS A 178 -4.60 28.67 3.17
CA LYS A 178 -4.79 28.36 1.73
C LYS A 178 -3.85 29.15 0.81
N HIS A 179 -3.35 30.31 1.27
CA HIS A 179 -2.39 31.14 0.54
C HIS A 179 -0.97 30.56 0.53
N ILE A 180 -0.58 29.80 1.55
CA ILE A 180 0.74 29.13 1.62
C ILE A 180 0.78 27.87 0.73
N THR A 181 -0.38 27.28 0.41
CA THR A 181 -0.43 25.84 0.11
C THR A 181 -0.64 25.48 -1.34
N LYS A 182 -1.30 26.31 -2.18
CA LYS A 182 -1.71 25.83 -3.51
C LYS A 182 -0.55 25.56 -4.46
N ASP A 183 0.45 26.44 -4.54
CA ASP A 183 1.61 26.25 -5.44
C ASP A 183 2.85 25.68 -4.73
N PHE A 184 2.86 25.67 -3.40
CA PHE A 184 3.93 25.05 -2.61
C PHE A 184 3.72 23.55 -2.42
N LEU A 185 2.45 23.10 -2.25
CA LEU A 185 2.09 21.70 -2.05
C LEU A 185 1.64 20.97 -3.31
N LYS A 186 1.42 21.68 -4.43
CA LYS A 186 1.30 21.04 -5.74
C LYS A 186 2.54 20.20 -5.94
N ASP A 187 2.39 18.89 -5.99
CA ASP A 187 3.51 18.01 -6.30
C ASP A 187 4.06 18.46 -7.66
N SER A 188 5.18 19.15 -7.60
CA SER A 188 5.92 19.59 -8.76
C SER A 188 6.59 18.34 -9.27
N ASP A 189 5.94 17.64 -10.18
CA ASP A 189 6.60 17.16 -11.37
C ASP A 189 5.54 16.69 -12.36
N PRO A 190 5.26 17.46 -13.43
CA PRO A 190 4.79 16.80 -14.64
C PRO A 190 5.82 15.73 -15.02
N PRO A 191 5.41 14.61 -15.65
CA PRO A 191 6.30 13.46 -15.81
C PRO A 191 7.56 13.75 -16.64
N LYS A 192 7.55 14.83 -17.43
CA LYS A 192 8.72 15.38 -18.13
C LYS A 192 9.83 15.84 -17.19
N THR A 193 9.51 16.66 -16.18
CA THR A 193 10.50 17.16 -15.22
C THR A 193 11.11 16.03 -14.40
N LEU A 194 10.31 15.01 -14.08
CA LEU A 194 10.80 13.80 -13.42
C LEU A 194 11.71 12.97 -14.33
N PHE A 195 11.35 12.80 -15.60
CA PHE A 195 12.18 12.10 -16.57
C PHE A 195 13.54 12.80 -16.74
N ASP A 196 13.53 14.12 -16.95
CA ASP A 196 14.76 14.90 -17.10
C ASP A 196 15.66 14.76 -15.86
N ARG A 197 15.09 14.85 -14.65
CA ARG A 197 15.81 14.63 -13.39
C ARG A 197 16.36 13.21 -13.25
N VAL A 198 15.64 12.19 -13.70
CA VAL A 198 16.13 10.81 -13.68
C VAL A 198 17.27 10.63 -14.69
N CYS A 199 17.18 11.24 -15.87
CA CYS A 199 18.29 11.26 -16.85
C CYS A 199 19.53 11.93 -16.25
N ASP A 200 19.39 13.14 -15.71
CA ASP A 200 20.48 13.88 -15.08
C ASP A 200 21.13 13.05 -13.96
N PHE A 201 20.32 12.38 -13.13
CA PHE A 201 20.81 11.58 -12.03
C PHE A 201 21.42 10.25 -12.48
N SER A 202 20.91 9.67 -13.57
CA SER A 202 21.50 8.48 -14.19
C SER A 202 22.86 8.77 -14.82
N ASP A 203 23.05 9.96 -15.40
CA ASP A 203 24.36 10.42 -15.89
C ASP A 203 25.36 10.58 -14.74
N LEU A 204 24.91 10.98 -13.54
CA LEU A 204 25.78 10.99 -12.37
C LEU A 204 26.27 9.58 -12.00
N ILE A 205 25.54 8.52 -12.33
CA ILE A 205 25.91 7.12 -12.03
C ILE A 205 26.86 6.54 -13.08
N GLU A 206 27.02 7.16 -14.25
CA GLU A 206 27.85 6.65 -15.36
C GLU A 206 29.32 6.41 -14.98
N GLY A 207 29.84 7.17 -14.01
CA GLY A 207 31.21 6.94 -13.50
C GLY A 207 31.26 6.07 -12.25
N PHE A 208 30.17 5.41 -11.85
CA PHE A 208 30.15 4.48 -10.73
C PHE A 208 30.66 3.15 -11.24
N ASP A 209 31.98 3.02 -11.25
CA ASP A 209 32.62 1.75 -11.53
C ASP A 209 32.67 0.95 -10.23
N ILE A 210 32.10 -0.25 -10.26
CA ILE A 210 32.27 -1.19 -9.16
C ILE A 210 33.53 -1.99 -9.51
N GLU A 211 34.61 -1.80 -8.74
CA GLU A 211 35.87 -2.57 -8.87
C GLU A 211 35.70 -4.04 -8.44
N PHE A 212 34.65 -4.72 -8.91
CA PHE A 212 34.43 -6.14 -8.71
C PHE A 212 34.24 -6.81 -10.06
N ASP A 213 35.18 -7.70 -10.41
CA ASP A 213 35.22 -8.46 -11.67
C ASP A 213 33.95 -9.31 -11.93
N PHE A 214 33.08 -9.47 -10.94
CA PHE A 214 31.84 -10.26 -11.00
C PHE A 214 30.55 -9.42 -11.08
N ILE A 215 30.63 -8.09 -11.06
CA ILE A 215 29.45 -7.20 -11.19
C ILE A 215 29.59 -6.38 -12.47
N GLU A 216 28.86 -6.79 -13.51
CA GLU A 216 28.75 -6.02 -14.74
C GLU A 216 27.55 -5.07 -14.64
N ILE A 217 27.81 -3.76 -14.70
CA ILE A 217 26.75 -2.76 -14.82
C ILE A 217 26.40 -2.63 -16.30
N ASP A 218 25.18 -3.02 -16.65
CA ASP A 218 24.64 -2.81 -18.00
C ASP A 218 24.67 -1.31 -18.35
N SER A 219 25.26 -0.97 -19.50
CA SER A 219 25.47 0.41 -19.94
C SER A 219 24.18 1.16 -20.29
N ASP A 220 23.06 0.43 -20.45
CA ASP A 220 21.77 1.03 -20.80
C ASP A 220 21.09 1.68 -19.56
N LYS A 221 21.47 2.95 -19.34
CA LYS A 221 20.99 3.89 -18.29
C LYS A 221 19.47 3.88 -18.05
N ILE A 222 18.69 3.71 -19.12
CA ILE A 222 17.23 3.65 -19.11
C ILE A 222 16.82 2.46 -19.98
N LYS A 223 16.24 1.44 -19.35
CA LYS A 223 15.71 0.30 -20.08
C LYS A 223 14.43 0.69 -20.80
N GLU A 224 14.53 0.89 -22.11
CA GLU A 224 13.35 1.02 -22.96
C GLU A 224 12.60 -0.33 -22.97
N VAL A 225 11.38 -0.30 -22.45
CA VAL A 225 10.52 -1.49 -22.40
C VAL A 225 9.37 -1.34 -23.37
N LYS A 226 9.00 -2.45 -24.02
CA LYS A 226 7.80 -2.49 -24.84
C LYS A 226 6.57 -2.46 -23.93
N LEU A 227 5.86 -1.33 -23.93
CA LEU A 227 4.59 -1.22 -23.25
C LEU A 227 3.56 -2.12 -23.93
N LYS A 228 2.83 -2.87 -23.12
CA LYS A 228 1.68 -3.67 -23.52
C LYS A 228 0.44 -3.15 -22.80
N HIS A 229 -0.72 -3.41 -23.37
CA HIS A 229 -2.01 -3.13 -22.78
C HIS A 229 -2.75 -4.43 -22.56
N ILE A 230 -3.49 -4.55 -21.45
CA ILE A 230 -4.37 -5.68 -21.17
C ILE A 230 -5.32 -5.86 -22.36
N LYS A 231 -5.28 -7.05 -22.98
CA LYS A 231 -5.95 -7.28 -24.28
C LYS A 231 -7.46 -7.48 -24.13
N LEU A 232 -7.90 -7.98 -22.97
CA LEU A 232 -9.29 -8.36 -22.75
C LEU A 232 -10.20 -7.13 -22.73
N GLY A 233 -11.26 -7.20 -23.54
CA GLY A 233 -12.31 -6.18 -23.67
C GLY A 233 -13.21 -6.12 -22.43
N ASN A 234 -14.51 -6.30 -22.61
CA ASN A 234 -15.43 -6.38 -21.47
C ASN A 234 -15.20 -7.71 -20.74
N ASN A 235 -14.62 -7.69 -19.54
CA ASN A 235 -14.32 -8.90 -18.76
C ASN A 235 -14.97 -8.91 -17.36
N LEU A 236 -15.80 -7.91 -17.06
CA LEU A 236 -16.56 -7.84 -15.81
C LEU A 236 -18.01 -8.20 -16.11
N ILE A 237 -18.58 -9.14 -15.36
CA ILE A 237 -19.99 -9.50 -15.47
C ILE A 237 -20.76 -8.82 -14.33
N LEU A 238 -21.76 -8.02 -14.69
CA LEU A 238 -22.63 -7.25 -13.80
C LEU A 238 -24.03 -7.88 -13.73
N GLY A 239 -24.99 -7.15 -13.16
CA GLY A 239 -26.39 -7.55 -13.12
C GLY A 239 -26.93 -7.89 -14.52
N ASN A 240 -27.86 -8.85 -14.56
CA ASN A 240 -28.44 -9.40 -15.79
C ASN A 240 -27.42 -10.03 -16.76
N GLY A 241 -26.22 -10.37 -16.30
CA GLY A 241 -25.16 -10.96 -17.13
C GLY A 241 -24.47 -9.94 -18.05
N PHE A 242 -24.64 -8.63 -17.81
CA PHE A 242 -24.05 -7.60 -18.66
C PHE A 242 -22.53 -7.59 -18.57
N GLU A 243 -21.85 -7.72 -19.70
CA GLU A 243 -20.39 -7.63 -19.80
C GLU A 243 -19.92 -6.18 -19.90
N ALA A 244 -19.02 -5.78 -19.00
CA ALA A 244 -18.49 -4.42 -18.91
C ALA A 244 -16.97 -4.40 -18.81
N LYS A 245 -16.39 -3.27 -19.21
CA LYS A 245 -14.98 -2.91 -18.94
C LYS A 245 -14.75 -2.30 -17.57
N THR A 246 -15.79 -1.69 -16.98
CA THR A 246 -15.64 -0.89 -15.75
C THR A 246 -16.80 -1.13 -14.77
N PRO A 247 -16.55 -1.10 -13.45
CA PRO A 247 -17.60 -1.32 -12.45
C PRO A 247 -18.70 -0.24 -12.47
N LYS A 248 -18.42 0.97 -12.94
CA LYS A 248 -19.40 2.08 -13.01
C LYS A 248 -20.63 1.75 -13.86
N ALA A 249 -20.53 0.77 -14.78
CA ALA A 249 -21.68 0.29 -15.53
C ALA A 249 -22.77 -0.35 -14.64
N THR A 250 -22.45 -0.67 -13.38
CA THR A 250 -23.42 -1.09 -12.35
C THR A 250 -24.51 -0.04 -12.13
N PHE A 251 -24.21 1.24 -12.37
CA PHE A 251 -25.22 2.32 -12.27
C PHE A 251 -26.42 2.11 -13.20
N TYR A 252 -26.24 1.40 -14.31
CA TYR A 252 -27.28 1.11 -15.28
C TYR A 252 -27.75 -0.36 -15.23
N ASN A 253 -26.88 -1.28 -14.81
CA ASN A 253 -27.13 -2.72 -14.91
C ASN A 253 -27.36 -3.41 -13.56
N GLY A 254 -27.10 -2.73 -12.45
CA GLY A 254 -27.20 -3.30 -11.10
C GLY A 254 -26.09 -4.31 -10.77
N PHE A 255 -26.19 -4.89 -9.58
CA PHE A 255 -25.25 -5.88 -9.05
C PHE A 255 -25.37 -7.23 -9.75
N TYR A 256 -24.23 -7.93 -9.93
CA TYR A 256 -24.22 -9.31 -10.41
C TYR A 256 -25.07 -10.23 -9.53
N LYS A 257 -24.95 -10.10 -8.20
CA LYS A 257 -25.83 -10.76 -7.24
C LYS A 257 -26.37 -9.73 -6.25
N PRO A 258 -27.68 -9.48 -6.22
CA PRO A 258 -28.25 -8.54 -5.26
C PRO A 258 -28.30 -9.15 -3.86
N SER A 259 -28.37 -8.26 -2.86
CA SER A 259 -28.67 -8.63 -1.48
C SER A 259 -30.18 -8.61 -1.25
N THR A 260 -30.74 -9.67 -0.65
CA THR A 260 -32.19 -9.83 -0.49
C THR A 260 -32.58 -10.04 0.97
N GLY A 261 -33.68 -9.41 1.41
CA GLY A 261 -34.28 -9.66 2.72
C GLY A 261 -33.44 -9.14 3.89
N LYS A 262 -32.54 -8.19 3.63
CA LYS A 262 -31.66 -7.58 4.62
C LYS A 262 -32.25 -6.30 5.17
N ARG A 263 -31.97 -5.98 6.44
CA ARG A 263 -32.47 -4.78 7.10
C ARG A 263 -31.36 -3.80 7.47
N VAL A 264 -31.54 -2.54 7.10
CA VAL A 264 -30.59 -1.45 7.35
C VAL A 264 -31.19 -0.44 8.35
N GLN A 265 -30.42 -0.10 9.37
CA GLN A 265 -30.73 1.04 10.26
C GLN A 265 -29.95 2.25 9.77
N ILE A 266 -30.66 3.33 9.39
CA ILE A 266 -30.03 4.62 9.10
C ILE A 266 -30.00 5.45 10.39
N VAL A 267 -28.85 6.05 10.66
CA VAL A 267 -28.64 6.95 11.79
C VAL A 267 -28.10 8.27 11.26
N TYR A 268 -28.84 9.35 11.48
CA TYR A 268 -28.41 10.72 11.17
C TYR A 268 -27.88 11.38 12.44
N TYR A 269 -26.58 11.64 12.47
CA TYR A 269 -25.89 12.27 13.60
C TYR A 269 -25.56 13.72 13.26
N LYS A 270 -26.16 14.67 13.99
CA LYS A 270 -26.00 16.12 13.82
C LYS A 270 -26.17 16.57 12.36
N THR A 271 -27.10 15.94 11.66
CA THR A 271 -27.37 16.21 10.23
C THR A 271 -28.83 15.92 9.91
N GLY A 272 -29.30 16.53 8.82
CA GLY A 272 -30.60 16.24 8.23
C GLY A 272 -30.59 14.96 7.39
N GLU A 273 -31.79 14.53 7.01
CA GLU A 273 -32.03 13.35 6.20
C GLU A 273 -31.52 13.51 4.75
N PHE A 274 -30.94 12.45 4.19
CA PHE A 274 -30.57 12.37 2.77
C PHE A 274 -31.51 11.44 2.01
N LYS A 275 -32.60 11.98 1.46
CA LYS A 275 -33.64 11.22 0.74
C LYS A 275 -33.10 10.33 -0.39
N LYS A 276 -32.01 10.74 -1.06
CA LYS A 276 -31.37 9.99 -2.15
C LYS A 276 -30.73 8.65 -1.72
N ILE A 277 -30.53 8.39 -0.43
CA ILE A 277 -29.93 7.13 0.04
C ILE A 277 -30.76 5.92 -0.39
N LEU A 278 -32.08 5.98 -0.18
CA LEU A 278 -33.00 4.89 -0.51
C LEU A 278 -33.07 4.65 -2.02
N GLU A 279 -33.07 5.74 -2.81
CA GLU A 279 -33.03 5.69 -4.27
C GLU A 279 -31.77 4.98 -4.77
N LEU A 280 -30.61 5.26 -4.19
CA LEU A 280 -29.35 4.62 -4.56
C LEU A 280 -29.34 3.14 -4.19
N PHE A 281 -29.85 2.75 -3.02
CA PHE A 281 -29.99 1.34 -2.66
C PHE A 281 -30.88 0.60 -3.66
N LYS A 282 -32.06 1.15 -3.97
CA LYS A 282 -32.98 0.57 -4.95
C LYS A 282 -32.33 0.46 -6.33
N LYS A 283 -31.63 1.51 -6.76
CA LYS A 283 -30.96 1.58 -8.06
C LYS A 283 -29.87 0.53 -8.23
N PHE A 284 -28.97 0.40 -7.25
CA PHE A 284 -27.84 -0.52 -7.37
C PHE A 284 -28.23 -1.96 -7.09
N ASN A 285 -29.05 -2.18 -6.05
CA ASN A 285 -29.38 -3.53 -5.62
C ASN A 285 -30.49 -4.15 -6.46
N GLY A 286 -31.49 -3.38 -6.92
CA GLY A 286 -32.64 -3.89 -7.68
C GLY A 286 -33.60 -4.82 -6.90
N ALA A 287 -33.13 -5.48 -5.84
CA ALA A 287 -33.92 -6.33 -4.96
C ALA A 287 -34.24 -5.66 -3.62
N GLU A 288 -35.16 -6.26 -2.87
CA GLU A 288 -35.71 -5.69 -1.64
C GLU A 288 -34.69 -5.70 -0.48
N ILE A 289 -34.42 -4.50 0.04
CA ILE A 289 -33.72 -4.21 1.31
C ILE A 289 -34.70 -3.41 2.16
N TYR A 290 -34.92 -3.86 3.40
CA TYR A 290 -35.79 -3.19 4.35
C TYR A 290 -35.04 -2.10 5.09
N PHE A 291 -35.71 -0.99 5.36
CA PHE A 291 -35.17 0.10 6.17
C PHE A 291 -36.03 0.25 7.41
N SER A 292 -35.39 0.28 8.58
CA SER A 292 -36.05 0.70 9.81
C SER A 292 -36.25 2.21 9.82
N ASP A 293 -37.15 2.69 10.69
CA ASP A 293 -37.33 4.12 10.89
C ASP A 293 -35.98 4.79 11.23
N PRO A 294 -35.63 5.90 10.54
CA PRO A 294 -34.34 6.55 10.73
C PRO A 294 -34.23 7.15 12.13
N LEU A 295 -33.06 6.99 12.75
CA LEU A 295 -32.76 7.58 14.05
C LEU A 295 -32.04 8.91 13.88
N PHE A 296 -32.45 9.92 14.65
CA PHE A 296 -31.85 11.25 14.63
C PHE A 296 -31.19 11.54 15.98
N VAL A 297 -29.92 11.93 15.95
CA VAL A 297 -29.11 12.21 17.14
C VAL A 297 -28.58 13.63 17.03
N ASN A 298 -29.12 14.55 17.85
CA ASN A 298 -28.92 15.98 17.70
C ASN A 298 -28.16 16.65 18.86
N SER A 299 -27.92 15.97 19.99
CA SER A 299 -27.23 16.55 21.15
C SER A 299 -25.86 15.91 21.47
N ASN A 300 -25.20 16.43 22.51
CA ASN A 300 -23.91 15.95 23.06
C ASN A 300 -24.10 15.27 24.43
N ASN A 301 -25.32 14.84 24.77
CA ASN A 301 -25.68 14.45 26.15
C ASN A 301 -25.86 12.93 26.27
N GLN A 302 -25.80 12.40 27.51
CA GLN A 302 -25.99 10.97 27.80
C GLN A 302 -27.29 10.37 27.22
N GLY A 303 -28.34 11.18 27.03
CA GLY A 303 -29.61 10.76 26.39
C GLY A 303 -29.48 10.30 24.93
N ASP A 304 -28.36 10.59 24.25
CA ASP A 304 -28.10 10.11 22.89
C ASP A 304 -27.71 8.62 22.86
N THR A 305 -27.22 8.05 23.97
CA THR A 305 -27.04 6.59 24.09
C THR A 305 -28.34 5.82 24.17
N ASP A 306 -29.41 6.45 24.68
CA ASP A 306 -30.75 5.86 24.73
C ASP A 306 -31.33 5.74 23.31
N VAL A 307 -31.05 6.70 22.42
CA VAL A 307 -31.44 6.60 21.00
C VAL A 307 -30.80 5.36 20.36
N PHE A 308 -29.51 5.11 20.59
CA PHE A 308 -28.86 3.90 20.05
C PHE A 308 -29.33 2.62 20.73
N SER A 309 -29.87 2.69 21.94
CA SER A 309 -30.42 1.53 22.65
C SER A 309 -31.69 0.98 21.98
N SER A 310 -32.40 1.81 21.20
CA SER A 310 -33.56 1.42 20.40
C SER A 310 -33.23 0.52 19.20
N ILE A 311 -31.96 0.40 18.82
CA ILE A 311 -31.53 -0.43 17.68
C ILE A 311 -31.74 -1.90 18.03
N ASP A 312 -32.67 -2.55 17.33
CA ASP A 312 -32.94 -3.99 17.47
C ASP A 312 -31.82 -4.83 16.85
N LYS A 313 -30.86 -5.21 17.69
CA LYS A 313 -29.67 -5.95 17.27
C LYS A 313 -29.95 -7.32 16.68
N LYS A 314 -31.15 -7.89 16.89
CA LYS A 314 -31.51 -9.20 16.33
C LYS A 314 -32.02 -9.10 14.89
N ASN A 315 -32.52 -7.93 14.51
CA ASN A 315 -33.22 -7.73 13.23
C ASN A 315 -32.49 -6.77 12.27
N ILE A 316 -31.40 -6.13 12.69
CA ILE A 316 -30.61 -5.24 11.84
C ILE A 316 -29.34 -5.95 11.35
N ASP A 317 -29.13 -5.95 10.04
CA ASP A 317 -27.93 -6.51 9.40
C ASP A 317 -26.81 -5.48 9.21
N LEU A 318 -27.14 -4.19 9.12
CA LEU A 318 -26.19 -3.10 8.89
C LEU A 318 -26.67 -1.78 9.50
N ILE A 319 -25.75 -1.04 10.11
CA ILE A 319 -25.95 0.35 10.51
C ILE A 319 -25.24 1.27 9.52
N LEU A 320 -25.99 2.22 8.96
CA LEU A 320 -25.48 3.30 8.11
C LEU A 320 -25.53 4.61 8.89
N LEU A 321 -24.36 5.07 9.35
CA LEU A 321 -24.20 6.32 10.09
C LEU A 321 -23.87 7.47 9.13
N ILE A 322 -24.72 8.49 9.08
CA ILE A 322 -24.52 9.72 8.31
C ILE A 322 -24.21 10.86 9.27
N THR A 323 -23.09 11.54 9.09
CA THR A 323 -22.67 12.66 9.94
C THR A 323 -22.03 13.77 9.12
N LYS A 324 -22.11 15.02 9.60
CA LYS A 324 -21.35 16.17 9.07
C LYS A 324 -20.11 16.52 9.89
N SER A 325 -20.04 16.00 11.13
CA SER A 325 -18.97 16.29 12.08
C SER A 325 -18.36 14.99 12.61
N ASN A 326 -17.25 15.11 13.34
CA ASN A 326 -16.73 13.97 14.09
C ASN A 326 -17.79 13.48 15.09
N ILE A 327 -18.01 12.18 15.12
CA ILE A 327 -18.84 11.53 16.13
C ILE A 327 -18.09 11.48 17.46
N GLU A 328 -18.79 11.68 18.56
CA GLU A 328 -18.21 11.51 19.89
C GLU A 328 -17.77 10.05 20.11
N GLN A 329 -16.57 9.88 20.68
CA GLN A 329 -15.96 8.57 20.83
C GLN A 329 -16.81 7.59 21.65
N THR A 330 -17.54 8.10 22.65
CA THR A 330 -18.48 7.35 23.49
C THR A 330 -19.61 6.72 22.65
N HIS A 331 -20.24 7.50 21.77
CA HIS A 331 -21.29 7.05 20.85
C HIS A 331 -20.76 6.04 19.82
N PHE A 332 -19.60 6.33 19.24
CA PHE A 332 -18.97 5.42 18.29
C PHE A 332 -18.59 4.08 18.92
N ASN A 333 -18.09 4.11 20.16
CA ASN A 333 -17.81 2.90 20.94
C ASN A 333 -19.08 2.12 21.27
N PHE A 334 -20.21 2.79 21.55
CA PHE A 334 -21.49 2.14 21.75
C PHE A 334 -21.94 1.36 20.51
N LEU A 335 -21.95 2.00 19.34
CA LEU A 335 -22.31 1.37 18.07
C LEU A 335 -21.43 0.15 17.76
N ARG A 336 -20.12 0.24 18.01
CA ARG A 336 -19.19 -0.89 17.86
C ARG A 336 -19.52 -2.07 18.79
N LYS A 337 -19.99 -1.80 20.03
CA LYS A 337 -20.40 -2.85 20.98
C LYS A 337 -21.65 -3.61 20.53
N LEU A 338 -22.42 -3.08 19.57
CA LEU A 338 -23.59 -3.77 19.01
C LEU A 338 -23.21 -5.01 18.21
N LYS A 339 -21.95 -5.13 17.76
CA LYS A 339 -21.46 -6.20 16.87
C LYS A 339 -22.21 -6.32 15.55
N ILE A 340 -22.94 -5.26 15.16
CA ILE A 340 -23.56 -5.12 13.85
C ILE A 340 -22.55 -4.40 12.94
N PRO A 341 -22.39 -4.81 11.67
CA PRO A 341 -21.61 -4.06 10.70
C PRO A 341 -22.01 -2.57 10.69
N LEU A 342 -21.01 -1.69 10.76
CA LEU A 342 -21.20 -0.23 10.76
C LEU A 342 -20.46 0.38 9.56
N GLU A 343 -21.18 1.16 8.75
CA GLU A 343 -20.63 1.99 7.69
C GLU A 343 -20.90 3.47 7.98
N THR A 344 -19.97 4.35 7.59
CA THR A 344 -20.05 5.78 7.96
C THR A 344 -19.85 6.68 6.75
N TYR A 345 -20.78 7.61 6.57
CA TYR A 345 -20.66 8.76 5.68
C TYR A 345 -20.33 10.01 6.49
N ASN A 346 -19.25 10.70 6.13
CA ASN A 346 -18.88 11.98 6.76
C ASN A 346 -18.89 13.13 5.73
N GLY A 347 -19.58 14.21 6.06
CA GLY A 347 -19.63 15.46 5.30
C GLY A 347 -20.96 15.71 4.59
N ASP A 348 -20.98 16.72 3.73
CA ASP A 348 -22.13 17.04 2.89
C ASP A 348 -22.38 15.97 1.82
N PHE A 349 -23.60 15.93 1.29
CA PHE A 349 -23.97 14.99 0.24
C PHE A 349 -23.11 15.20 -1.01
N ASN A 350 -22.44 14.13 -1.44
CA ASN A 350 -21.70 14.04 -2.68
C ASN A 350 -22.11 12.73 -3.36
N GLU A 351 -22.62 12.81 -4.58
CA GLU A 351 -23.23 11.67 -5.26
C GLU A 351 -22.24 10.51 -5.51
N PHE A 352 -21.00 10.81 -5.88
CA PHE A 352 -19.95 9.80 -6.11
C PHE A 352 -19.55 9.11 -4.81
N LYS A 353 -19.28 9.90 -3.75
CA LYS A 353 -18.91 9.37 -2.44
C LYS A 353 -20.03 8.53 -1.84
N MET A 354 -21.27 9.00 -1.97
CA MET A 354 -22.45 8.29 -1.50
C MET A 354 -22.65 6.99 -2.29
N SER A 355 -22.55 7.03 -3.62
CA SER A 355 -22.69 5.83 -4.46
C SER A 355 -21.68 4.74 -4.07
N ASN A 356 -20.42 5.09 -3.87
CA ASN A 356 -19.41 4.16 -3.37
C ASN A 356 -19.75 3.59 -1.99
N LEU A 357 -20.28 4.42 -1.08
CA LEU A 357 -20.70 3.94 0.23
C LEU A 357 -21.86 2.96 0.13
N ILE A 358 -22.88 3.25 -0.69
CA ILE A 358 -24.03 2.37 -0.87
C ILE A 358 -23.60 1.03 -1.47
N VAL A 359 -22.65 1.02 -2.41
CA VAL A 359 -22.08 -0.22 -2.93
C VAL A 359 -21.39 -1.03 -1.85
N LYS A 360 -20.55 -0.40 -1.02
CA LYS A 360 -19.93 -1.08 0.13
C LYS A 360 -20.96 -1.64 1.11
N CYS A 361 -22.05 -0.90 1.36
CA CYS A 361 -23.15 -1.36 2.19
C CYS A 361 -23.79 -2.63 1.61
N ILE A 362 -24.11 -2.65 0.31
CA ILE A 362 -24.72 -3.82 -0.35
C ILE A 362 -23.76 -5.03 -0.34
N GLU A 363 -22.47 -4.82 -0.60
CA GLU A 363 -21.46 -5.90 -0.50
C GLU A 363 -21.36 -6.46 0.93
N ARG A 364 -21.38 -5.60 1.96
CA ARG A 364 -21.42 -6.03 3.37
C ARG A 364 -22.67 -6.82 3.73
N LEU A 365 -23.79 -6.52 3.07
CA LEU A 365 -25.04 -7.26 3.23
C LEU A 365 -25.05 -8.60 2.49
N GLY A 366 -23.99 -8.91 1.72
CA GLY A 366 -23.81 -10.18 1.01
C GLY A 366 -24.12 -10.10 -0.48
N GLY A 367 -24.39 -8.90 -1.02
CA GLY A 367 -24.43 -8.68 -2.46
C GLY A 367 -23.05 -8.83 -3.09
N ILE A 368 -23.03 -9.13 -4.38
CA ILE A 368 -21.81 -9.23 -5.18
C ILE A 368 -21.93 -8.22 -6.31
N LEU A 369 -21.07 -7.20 -6.28
CA LEU A 369 -21.07 -6.12 -7.28
C LEU A 369 -20.90 -6.69 -8.69
N LEU A 370 -19.85 -7.51 -8.86
CA LEU A 370 -19.43 -8.07 -10.14
C LEU A 370 -18.63 -9.36 -9.96
N LYS A 371 -18.45 -10.10 -11.06
CA LYS A 371 -17.45 -11.18 -11.18
C LYS A 371 -16.60 -10.98 -12.44
N VAL A 372 -15.46 -11.65 -12.52
CA VAL A 372 -14.63 -11.69 -13.74
C VAL A 372 -15.15 -12.80 -14.65
N SER A 373 -15.28 -12.52 -15.95
CA SER A 373 -15.72 -13.51 -16.93
C SER A 373 -14.67 -14.60 -17.13
N GLN A 374 -13.44 -14.20 -17.49
CA GLN A 374 -12.33 -15.12 -17.76
C GLN A 374 -11.04 -14.66 -17.07
N LEU A 375 -10.38 -15.61 -16.41
CA LEU A 375 -9.04 -15.47 -15.84
C LEU A 375 -8.02 -16.43 -16.47
N HIS A 376 -8.34 -17.07 -17.60
CA HIS A 376 -7.51 -18.09 -18.26
C HIS A 376 -7.22 -19.32 -17.39
N GLU A 377 -8.17 -19.68 -16.53
CA GLU A 377 -8.09 -20.81 -15.61
C GLU A 377 -9.20 -21.84 -15.83
N ASN A 378 -8.91 -23.08 -15.42
CA ASN A 378 -9.94 -24.12 -15.27
C ASN A 378 -10.97 -23.72 -14.21
N GLU A 379 -12.20 -24.21 -14.36
CA GLU A 379 -13.35 -23.85 -13.50
C GLU A 379 -13.13 -24.11 -12.01
N ASN A 380 -12.32 -25.11 -11.66
CA ASN A 380 -12.03 -25.47 -10.26
C ASN A 380 -10.69 -24.90 -9.74
N SER A 381 -10.07 -23.97 -10.46
CA SER A 381 -8.84 -23.31 -10.00
C SER A 381 -9.16 -22.31 -8.90
N ILE A 382 -8.24 -22.17 -7.94
CA ILE A 382 -8.41 -21.26 -6.81
C ILE A 382 -7.24 -20.29 -6.69
N PHE A 383 -7.54 -19.08 -6.22
CA PHE A 383 -6.57 -18.05 -5.90
C PHE A 383 -6.50 -17.84 -4.40
N ILE A 384 -5.28 -17.85 -3.86
CA ILE A 384 -5.01 -17.65 -2.43
C ILE A 384 -4.18 -16.39 -2.27
N GLY A 385 -4.69 -15.42 -1.53
CA GLY A 385 -3.90 -14.27 -1.09
C GLY A 385 -3.21 -14.56 0.24
N LEU A 386 -1.94 -14.18 0.37
CA LEU A 386 -1.16 -14.29 1.60
C LEU A 386 -0.55 -12.92 1.93
N LYS A 387 -0.76 -12.44 3.17
CA LYS A 387 -0.24 -11.16 3.61
C LYS A 387 0.22 -11.16 5.06
N LYS A 388 1.42 -10.60 5.28
CA LYS A 388 1.99 -10.35 6.62
C LYS A 388 1.49 -9.02 7.16
N GLY A 389 1.19 -8.96 8.46
CA GLY A 389 0.95 -7.69 9.14
C GLY A 389 0.67 -7.84 10.63
N PHE A 390 -0.05 -6.90 11.24
CA PHE A 390 -0.21 -6.80 12.68
C PHE A 390 -1.66 -6.57 13.10
N ARG A 391 -2.30 -7.64 13.56
CA ARG A 391 -3.69 -7.58 14.00
C ARG A 391 -3.81 -7.61 15.52
N SER A 392 -4.80 -6.90 16.05
CA SER A 392 -5.17 -7.03 17.47
C SER A 392 -5.92 -8.34 17.73
N PHE A 393 -5.37 -9.17 18.59
CA PHE A 393 -5.99 -10.36 19.17
C PHE A 393 -6.12 -10.13 20.67
N ASN A 394 -7.35 -10.17 21.22
CA ASN A 394 -7.62 -9.94 22.64
C ASN A 394 -6.93 -8.67 23.19
N ASN A 395 -7.10 -7.55 22.48
CA ASN A 395 -6.46 -6.24 22.76
C ASN A 395 -4.92 -6.18 22.64
N ASN A 396 -4.25 -7.28 22.28
CA ASN A 396 -2.81 -7.30 22.04
C ASN A 396 -2.52 -7.31 20.53
N LYS A 397 -1.74 -6.35 20.06
CA LYS A 397 -1.29 -6.30 18.67
C LYS A 397 -0.23 -7.39 18.47
N LYS A 398 -0.57 -8.43 17.71
CA LYS A 398 0.35 -9.52 17.35
C LYS A 398 0.62 -9.52 15.86
N ARG A 399 1.79 -10.02 15.47
CA ARG A 399 2.05 -10.34 14.06
C ARG A 399 1.12 -11.45 13.62
N CYS A 400 0.73 -11.44 12.35
CA CYS A 400 -0.10 -12.49 11.78
C CYS A 400 0.09 -12.64 10.28
N TYR A 401 -0.25 -13.82 9.79
CA TYR A 401 -0.53 -14.10 8.39
C TYR A 401 -2.02 -14.07 8.18
N GLY A 402 -2.48 -13.14 7.36
CA GLY A 402 -3.83 -13.18 6.83
C GLY A 402 -3.85 -13.94 5.50
N PHE A 403 -4.94 -14.67 5.27
CA PHE A 403 -5.16 -15.31 3.98
C PHE A 403 -6.61 -15.19 3.51
N SER A 404 -6.76 -15.07 2.21
CA SER A 404 -8.04 -14.93 1.50
C SER A 404 -8.13 -15.99 0.40
N LEU A 405 -9.35 -16.37 0.02
CA LEU A 405 -9.57 -17.42 -0.96
C LEU A 405 -10.63 -16.98 -1.97
N PHE A 406 -10.29 -17.14 -3.24
CA PHE A 406 -11.12 -16.75 -4.37
C PHE A 406 -11.21 -17.88 -5.40
N ASP A 407 -12.33 -17.93 -6.13
CA ASP A 407 -12.50 -18.82 -7.29
C ASP A 407 -11.89 -18.22 -8.57
N ASN A 408 -12.04 -18.94 -9.68
CA ASN A 408 -11.61 -18.55 -11.02
C ASN A 408 -12.42 -17.39 -11.66
N HIS A 409 -13.39 -16.84 -10.94
CA HIS A 409 -14.15 -15.65 -11.32
C HIS A 409 -13.88 -14.47 -10.37
N GLY A 410 -12.95 -14.63 -9.44
CA GLY A 410 -12.61 -13.61 -8.44
C GLY A 410 -13.66 -13.46 -7.34
N LEU A 411 -14.55 -14.43 -7.13
CA LEU A 411 -15.50 -14.42 -6.02
C LEU A 411 -14.87 -15.02 -4.76
N ILE A 412 -15.16 -14.41 -3.61
CA ILE A 412 -14.68 -14.94 -2.32
C ILE A 412 -15.37 -16.26 -2.02
N ILE A 413 -14.56 -17.31 -1.82
CA ILE A 413 -15.03 -18.63 -1.39
C ILE A 413 -15.16 -18.68 0.14
N SER A 414 -14.26 -18.03 0.89
CA SER A 414 -14.25 -18.09 2.36
C SER A 414 -13.82 -16.78 3.01
N ARG A 415 -14.31 -16.52 4.24
CA ARG A 415 -13.91 -15.35 5.02
C ARG A 415 -12.40 -15.34 5.24
N VAL A 416 -11.80 -14.16 5.19
CA VAL A 416 -10.38 -13.94 5.49
C VAL A 416 -10.07 -14.47 6.89
N LYS A 417 -9.06 -15.33 6.97
CA LYS A 417 -8.59 -15.94 8.21
C LYS A 417 -7.19 -15.43 8.55
N TYR A 418 -6.85 -15.50 9.83
CA TYR A 418 -5.63 -14.91 10.36
C TYR A 418 -4.96 -15.85 11.34
N ILE A 419 -3.67 -16.12 11.12
CA ILE A 419 -2.84 -16.98 11.95
C ILE A 419 -1.85 -16.07 12.69
N PRO A 420 -1.95 -15.93 14.02
CA PRO A 420 -0.97 -15.16 14.79
C PRO A 420 0.40 -15.87 14.75
N VAL A 421 1.47 -15.08 14.69
CA VAL A 421 2.86 -15.58 14.67
C VAL A 421 3.73 -14.77 15.62
N ASP A 422 4.74 -15.42 16.20
CA ASP A 422 5.58 -14.81 17.24
C ASP A 422 6.83 -14.11 16.67
N SER A 423 7.22 -14.41 15.43
CA SER A 423 8.47 -13.94 14.82
C SER A 423 8.27 -13.25 13.46
N ILE A 424 9.32 -12.59 12.94
CA ILE A 424 9.31 -12.00 11.58
C ILE A 424 9.30 -13.11 10.52
N ARG A 425 9.95 -14.23 10.82
CA ARG A 425 9.97 -15.44 10.01
C ARG A 425 8.92 -16.41 10.53
N PHE A 426 8.39 -17.28 9.66
CA PHE A 426 7.62 -18.40 10.18
C PHE A 426 8.51 -19.27 11.04
N SER A 427 8.08 -19.54 12.27
CA SER A 427 8.58 -20.71 12.99
C SER A 427 8.08 -21.98 12.29
N LYS A 428 8.73 -23.11 12.54
CA LYS A 428 8.27 -24.42 12.06
C LYS A 428 6.82 -24.70 12.46
N ASN A 429 6.39 -24.23 13.63
CA ASN A 429 5.01 -24.39 14.10
C ASN A 429 4.02 -23.53 13.31
N ASP A 430 4.40 -22.30 12.95
CA ASP A 430 3.55 -21.40 12.14
C ASP A 430 3.29 -22.00 10.75
N LEU A 431 4.29 -22.69 10.18
CA LEU A 431 4.18 -23.39 8.90
C LEU A 431 3.22 -24.57 8.97
N ILE A 432 3.27 -25.37 10.03
CA ILE A 432 2.34 -26.49 10.24
C ILE A 432 0.90 -25.97 10.38
N ILE A 433 0.70 -24.82 11.05
CA ILE A 433 -0.62 -24.21 11.17
C ILE A 433 -1.12 -23.72 9.81
N LEU A 434 -0.27 -23.03 9.04
CA LEU A 434 -0.60 -22.59 7.69
C LEU A 434 -0.95 -23.78 6.78
N GLU A 435 -0.17 -24.84 6.84
CA GLU A 435 -0.40 -26.08 6.13
C GLU A 435 -1.77 -26.68 6.46
N ASN A 436 -2.06 -26.87 7.74
CA ASN A 436 -3.31 -27.45 8.20
C ASN A 436 -4.50 -26.59 7.78
N GLU A 437 -4.37 -25.26 7.82
CA GLU A 437 -5.42 -24.37 7.34
C GLU A 437 -5.65 -24.50 5.84
N ILE A 438 -4.60 -24.55 5.01
CA ILE A 438 -4.72 -24.76 3.56
C ILE A 438 -5.36 -26.13 3.26
N ARG A 439 -4.93 -27.20 3.92
CA ARG A 439 -5.52 -28.54 3.78
C ARG A 439 -6.99 -28.55 4.18
N ASN A 440 -7.34 -27.95 5.32
CA ASN A 440 -8.71 -27.84 5.80
C ASN A 440 -9.61 -27.07 4.84
N ILE A 441 -9.08 -26.06 4.16
CA ILE A 441 -9.80 -25.28 3.16
C ILE A 441 -10.05 -26.11 1.92
N ILE A 442 -9.01 -26.75 1.40
CA ILE A 442 -9.11 -27.59 0.20
C ILE A 442 -10.03 -28.78 0.44
N GLY A 443 -9.97 -29.40 1.63
CA GLY A 443 -10.88 -30.47 2.03
C GLY A 443 -12.35 -30.05 2.18
N ARG A 444 -12.66 -28.75 2.22
CA ARG A 444 -14.04 -28.22 2.21
C ARG A 444 -14.53 -27.90 0.80
N LEU A 445 -13.67 -27.90 -0.20
CA LEU A 445 -14.07 -27.71 -1.59
C LEU A 445 -14.80 -28.97 -2.07
N LYS A 446 -15.83 -28.77 -2.90
CA LYS A 446 -16.60 -29.90 -3.46
C LYS A 446 -15.72 -30.81 -4.32
N GLU A 447 -14.76 -30.21 -5.01
CA GLU A 447 -13.82 -30.89 -5.87
C GLU A 447 -12.40 -30.42 -5.56
N LYS A 448 -11.45 -31.31 -5.81
CA LYS A 448 -10.03 -30.99 -5.69
C LYS A 448 -9.66 -29.96 -6.76
N PRO A 449 -9.00 -28.83 -6.41
CA PRO A 449 -8.59 -27.85 -7.40
C PRO A 449 -7.63 -28.43 -8.43
N ALA A 450 -7.81 -28.11 -9.71
CA ALA A 450 -6.80 -28.43 -10.73
C ALA A 450 -5.52 -27.61 -10.53
N ARG A 451 -5.65 -26.40 -10.00
CA ARG A 451 -4.53 -25.48 -9.77
C ARG A 451 -4.78 -24.56 -8.58
N ILE A 452 -3.70 -24.19 -7.90
CA ILE A 452 -3.68 -23.18 -6.85
C ILE A 452 -2.71 -22.07 -7.24
N ILE A 453 -3.17 -20.83 -7.18
CA ILE A 453 -2.38 -19.65 -7.52
C ILE A 453 -2.22 -18.79 -6.27
N PHE A 454 -0.99 -18.64 -5.80
CA PHE A 454 -0.67 -17.81 -4.64
C PHE A 454 -0.30 -16.40 -5.08
N HIS A 455 -0.99 -15.41 -4.53
CA HIS A 455 -0.58 -14.02 -4.53
C HIS A 455 -0.03 -13.68 -3.15
N VAL A 456 1.23 -13.24 -3.06
CA VAL A 456 1.88 -12.91 -1.79
C VAL A 456 2.25 -11.42 -1.74
N ASP A 457 1.88 -10.73 -0.65
CA ASP A 457 2.19 -9.30 -0.45
C ASP A 457 3.64 -9.09 0.02
N GLY A 458 4.44 -8.37 -0.77
CA GLY A 458 5.81 -8.00 -0.44
C GLY A 458 6.83 -9.12 -0.65
N SER A 459 8.05 -8.94 -0.13
CA SER A 459 9.14 -9.90 -0.32
C SER A 459 8.95 -11.19 0.49
N VAL A 460 9.34 -12.31 -0.12
CA VAL A 460 9.26 -13.65 0.44
C VAL A 460 10.64 -14.28 0.35
N ASN A 461 11.11 -14.91 1.42
CA ASN A 461 12.40 -15.62 1.39
C ASN A 461 12.23 -17.07 0.87
N ASN A 462 13.34 -17.68 0.43
CA ASN A 462 13.33 -19.05 -0.11
C ASN A 462 12.73 -20.07 0.87
N SER A 463 13.04 -19.96 2.17
CA SER A 463 12.47 -20.87 3.18
C SER A 463 10.95 -20.80 3.27
N GLU A 464 10.36 -19.62 3.10
CA GLU A 464 8.91 -19.40 3.12
C GLU A 464 8.25 -19.95 1.86
N ILE A 465 8.89 -19.74 0.70
CA ILE A 465 8.48 -20.32 -0.58
C ILE A 465 8.47 -21.84 -0.48
N GLU A 466 9.58 -22.47 -0.09
CA GLU A 466 9.69 -23.93 0.05
C GLU A 466 8.66 -24.48 1.04
N SER A 467 8.36 -23.74 2.09
CA SER A 467 7.34 -24.15 3.05
C SER A 467 5.95 -24.14 2.43
N VAL A 468 5.55 -23.07 1.73
CA VAL A 468 4.27 -23.01 1.01
C VAL A 468 4.19 -24.12 -0.05
N LEU A 469 5.28 -24.39 -0.76
CA LEU A 469 5.32 -25.44 -1.76
C LEU A 469 5.24 -26.85 -1.18
N SER A 470 5.92 -27.11 -0.07
CA SER A 470 5.93 -28.45 0.55
C SER A 470 4.50 -28.89 0.91
N VAL A 471 3.66 -27.96 1.36
CA VAL A 471 2.24 -28.16 1.63
C VAL A 471 1.48 -28.60 0.38
N VAL A 472 1.67 -27.90 -0.74
CA VAL A 472 0.84 -28.08 -1.94
C VAL A 472 1.35 -29.20 -2.84
N ARG A 473 2.66 -29.31 -3.01
CA ARG A 473 3.29 -30.34 -3.85
C ARG A 473 3.39 -31.68 -3.13
N GLY A 474 3.84 -31.68 -1.88
CA GLY A 474 4.08 -32.92 -1.12
C GLY A 474 2.82 -33.63 -0.66
N SER A 475 1.74 -32.88 -0.39
CA SER A 475 0.55 -33.43 0.27
C SER A 475 -0.70 -33.48 -0.59
N LEU A 476 -0.76 -32.66 -1.64
CA LEU A 476 -1.97 -32.49 -2.44
C LEU A 476 -1.76 -32.86 -3.92
N ASN A 477 -0.52 -32.85 -4.43
CA ASN A 477 -0.23 -33.10 -5.85
C ASN A 477 -1.14 -32.25 -6.77
N ILE A 478 -1.07 -30.92 -6.60
CA ILE A 478 -1.84 -29.92 -7.37
C ILE A 478 -0.85 -28.96 -8.03
N SER A 479 -1.12 -28.59 -9.29
CA SER A 479 -0.32 -27.57 -10.00
C SER A 479 -0.35 -26.25 -9.24
N THR A 480 0.81 -25.60 -9.09
CA THR A 480 0.94 -24.41 -8.25
C THR A 480 1.74 -23.31 -8.93
N ASP A 481 1.19 -22.10 -8.91
CA ASP A 481 1.91 -20.87 -9.26
C ASP A 481 2.08 -20.02 -7.99
N LEU A 482 3.27 -19.42 -7.81
CA LEU A 482 3.56 -18.50 -6.70
C LEU A 482 4.02 -17.17 -7.27
N ILE A 483 3.22 -16.14 -7.00
CA ILE A 483 3.42 -14.80 -7.52
C ILE A 483 3.55 -13.83 -6.35
N VAL A 484 4.69 -13.16 -6.31
CA VAL A 484 5.01 -12.10 -5.36
C VAL A 484 4.57 -10.76 -5.95
N ILE A 485 3.85 -9.98 -5.14
CA ILE A 485 3.26 -8.69 -5.51
C ILE A 485 3.85 -7.61 -4.62
N GLU A 486 4.64 -6.73 -5.21
CA GLU A 486 5.33 -5.67 -4.50
C GLU A 486 4.71 -4.31 -4.84
N LYS A 487 4.15 -3.67 -3.81
CA LYS A 487 3.41 -2.39 -3.92
C LYS A 487 4.25 -1.16 -3.57
N SER A 488 5.40 -1.36 -2.98
CA SER A 488 6.28 -0.31 -2.49
C SER A 488 7.62 -0.46 -3.16
N ASN A 489 8.25 0.67 -3.44
CA ASN A 489 9.59 0.72 -4.02
C ASN A 489 9.67 0.08 -5.42
N THR A 490 8.64 0.32 -6.24
CA THR A 490 8.57 -0.15 -7.61
C THR A 490 9.12 0.90 -8.58
N PRO A 491 9.75 0.50 -9.70
CA PRO A 491 10.14 1.39 -10.78
C PRO A 491 9.03 2.34 -11.21
N LEU A 492 9.41 3.54 -11.63
CA LEU A 492 8.49 4.39 -12.39
C LEU A 492 8.27 3.78 -13.78
N LEU A 493 7.02 3.84 -14.25
CA LEU A 493 6.67 3.47 -15.61
C LEU A 493 6.12 4.72 -16.30
N LEU A 494 6.90 5.23 -17.25
CA LEU A 494 6.64 6.46 -17.99
C LEU A 494 6.46 6.14 -19.48
N TYR A 495 5.59 6.90 -20.14
CA TYR A 495 5.36 6.86 -21.58
C TYR A 495 5.90 8.15 -22.20
N LYS A 496 6.87 8.03 -23.12
CA LYS A 496 7.44 9.17 -23.85
C LYS A 496 6.83 9.22 -25.25
N ASN A 497 6.27 10.37 -25.65
CA ASN A 497 5.78 10.63 -27.00
C ASN A 497 6.41 11.91 -27.55
N MET A 498 7.26 11.78 -28.57
CA MET A 498 8.00 12.84 -29.27
C MET A 498 8.74 13.84 -28.34
N GLU A 499 8.02 14.77 -27.69
CA GLU A 499 8.57 15.82 -26.81
C GLU A 499 8.05 15.77 -25.36
N ASP A 500 7.05 14.94 -25.06
CA ASP A 500 6.39 14.88 -23.77
C ASP A 500 6.53 13.52 -23.09
N VAL A 501 6.44 13.53 -21.77
CA VAL A 501 6.46 12.33 -20.93
C VAL A 501 5.20 12.31 -20.07
N PHE A 502 4.57 11.14 -20.00
CA PHE A 502 3.32 10.91 -19.31
C PHE A 502 3.44 9.75 -18.33
N HIS A 503 2.64 9.77 -17.27
CA HIS A 503 2.43 8.59 -16.46
C HIS A 503 1.69 7.52 -17.26
N VAL A 504 2.10 6.27 -17.10
CA VAL A 504 1.42 5.15 -17.73
C VAL A 504 0.04 4.92 -17.11
N THR A 505 -0.97 4.84 -17.96
CA THR A 505 -2.37 4.74 -17.56
C THR A 505 -2.74 3.32 -17.12
N ASN A 506 -3.85 3.21 -16.40
CA ASN A 506 -4.40 1.95 -15.91
C ASN A 506 -4.52 0.88 -17.01
N GLY A 507 -4.14 -0.36 -16.72
CA GLY A 507 -4.21 -1.48 -17.66
C GLY A 507 -3.03 -1.57 -18.62
N ASN A 508 -2.03 -0.70 -18.49
CA ASN A 508 -0.76 -0.88 -19.17
C ASN A 508 0.24 -1.60 -18.28
N TYR A 509 1.07 -2.43 -18.90
CA TYR A 509 2.10 -3.20 -18.22
C TYR A 509 3.31 -3.38 -19.14
N CYS A 510 4.45 -3.68 -18.55
CA CYS A 510 5.63 -4.13 -19.29
C CYS A 510 6.14 -5.44 -18.69
N LEU A 511 6.80 -6.24 -19.53
CA LEU A 511 7.53 -7.42 -19.09
C LEU A 511 9.02 -7.06 -19.11
N ILE A 512 9.70 -7.31 -18.01
CA ILE A 512 11.15 -7.18 -17.92
C ILE A 512 11.78 -8.49 -18.42
N ASN A 513 11.23 -9.63 -18.01
CA ASN A 513 11.54 -10.96 -18.52
C ASN A 513 10.31 -11.90 -18.38
N ASP A 514 10.54 -13.21 -18.45
CA ASP A 514 9.52 -14.26 -18.34
C ASP A 514 8.98 -14.49 -16.92
N ARG A 515 9.63 -13.90 -15.91
CA ARG A 515 9.26 -13.98 -14.48
C ARG A 515 8.90 -12.64 -13.86
N LEU A 516 9.32 -11.53 -14.44
CA LEU A 516 9.25 -10.20 -13.84
C LEU A 516 8.56 -9.21 -14.77
N GLY A 517 7.70 -8.36 -14.19
CA GLY A 517 7.19 -7.20 -14.91
C GLY A 517 6.45 -6.22 -14.02
N LEU A 518 6.00 -5.12 -14.62
CA LEU A 518 5.35 -4.01 -13.94
C LEU A 518 3.98 -3.76 -14.52
N ILE A 519 3.00 -3.47 -13.68
CA ILE A 519 1.65 -3.12 -14.12
C ILE A 519 1.13 -1.86 -13.42
N SER A 520 0.52 -0.96 -14.19
CA SER A 520 -0.23 0.18 -13.68
C SER A 520 -1.71 -0.21 -13.53
N THR A 521 -2.21 -0.18 -12.30
CA THR A 521 -3.57 -0.61 -11.95
C THR A 521 -4.46 0.52 -11.43
N THR A 522 -3.99 1.77 -11.47
CA THR A 522 -4.69 2.91 -10.87
C THR A 522 -4.93 4.02 -11.89
N GLU A 523 -6.17 4.54 -11.95
CA GLU A 523 -6.55 5.67 -12.82
C GLU A 523 -6.35 7.04 -12.17
N GLN A 524 -5.96 7.11 -10.89
CA GLN A 524 -5.86 8.38 -10.14
C GLN A 524 -4.84 9.37 -10.72
N SER A 525 -3.95 8.93 -11.62
CA SER A 525 -3.01 9.78 -12.34
C SER A 525 -3.64 10.61 -13.46
N MET A 526 -4.83 10.26 -13.96
CA MET A 526 -5.51 11.00 -15.04
C MET A 526 -6.00 12.39 -14.62
N HIS A 527 -6.12 12.66 -13.31
CA HIS A 527 -6.56 13.95 -12.77
C HIS A 527 -5.41 14.86 -12.31
N GLY A 528 -4.16 14.55 -12.69
CA GLY A 528 -3.02 15.45 -12.51
C GLY A 528 -2.53 15.61 -11.06
N GLU A 529 -3.05 14.84 -10.10
CA GLU A 529 -2.74 15.02 -8.68
C GLU A 529 -1.92 13.88 -8.05
N GLN A 530 -1.70 12.74 -8.72
CA GLN A 530 -0.87 11.64 -8.18
C GLN A 530 -0.12 10.82 -9.24
N ASN A 531 1.14 10.49 -8.96
CA ASN A 531 1.94 9.56 -9.76
C ASN A 531 1.25 8.19 -9.83
N SER A 532 1.15 7.59 -11.02
CA SER A 532 0.80 6.17 -11.12
C SER A 532 1.98 5.37 -10.55
N ASN A 533 1.80 4.77 -9.38
CA ASN A 533 2.80 3.90 -8.79
C ASN A 533 2.51 2.47 -9.25
N PRO A 534 3.21 1.95 -10.28
CA PRO A 534 2.98 0.60 -10.76
C PRO A 534 3.30 -0.42 -9.66
N ILE A 535 2.95 -1.67 -9.91
CA ILE A 535 3.17 -2.79 -9.01
C ILE A 535 4.13 -3.75 -9.71
N LEU A 536 5.17 -4.17 -9.00
CA LEU A 536 6.13 -5.15 -9.48
C LEU A 536 5.57 -6.54 -9.19
N ILE A 537 5.51 -7.36 -10.24
CA ILE A 537 5.02 -8.73 -10.19
C ILE A 537 6.19 -9.65 -10.47
N ASN A 538 6.46 -10.56 -9.54
CA ASN A 538 7.51 -11.56 -9.64
C ASN A 538 6.90 -12.97 -9.55
N LYS A 539 6.89 -13.69 -10.67
CA LYS A 539 6.50 -15.09 -10.77
C LYS A 539 7.67 -15.96 -10.34
N VAL A 540 7.71 -16.24 -9.04
CA VAL A 540 8.74 -17.08 -8.41
C VAL A 540 8.61 -18.52 -8.91
N ILE A 541 7.37 -19.01 -9.03
CA ILE A 541 7.06 -20.40 -9.39
C ILE A 541 5.89 -20.43 -10.36
N GLY A 542 5.99 -21.32 -11.35
CA GLY A 542 4.95 -21.57 -12.32
C GLY A 542 5.45 -21.40 -13.75
N GLU A 543 4.92 -22.22 -14.64
CA GLU A 543 5.27 -22.21 -16.07
C GLU A 543 4.42 -21.23 -16.89
N ARG A 544 3.41 -20.63 -16.26
CA ARG A 544 2.48 -19.72 -16.92
C ARG A 544 3.19 -18.53 -17.55
N GLU A 545 2.80 -18.17 -18.76
CA GLU A 545 3.28 -16.96 -19.39
C GLU A 545 2.99 -15.71 -18.55
N MET A 546 3.98 -14.84 -18.40
CA MET A 546 3.86 -13.65 -17.58
C MET A 546 2.73 -12.71 -18.03
N ASN A 547 2.38 -12.69 -19.33
CA ASN A 547 1.23 -11.90 -19.80
C ASN A 547 -0.08 -12.34 -19.14
N ILE A 548 -0.30 -13.65 -18.98
CA ILE A 548 -1.52 -14.19 -18.37
C ILE A 548 -1.55 -13.82 -16.88
N VAL A 549 -0.40 -13.89 -16.20
CA VAL A 549 -0.27 -13.45 -14.79
C VAL A 549 -0.62 -11.97 -14.64
N MET A 550 -0.12 -11.10 -15.53
CA MET A 550 -0.45 -9.67 -15.52
C MET A 550 -1.96 -9.43 -15.71
N GLU A 551 -2.60 -10.16 -16.64
CA GLU A 551 -4.05 -10.07 -16.85
C GLU A 551 -4.86 -10.53 -15.65
N GLN A 552 -4.47 -11.62 -15.01
CA GLN A 552 -5.13 -12.10 -13.80
C GLN A 552 -5.09 -11.05 -12.70
N ILE A 553 -3.88 -10.55 -12.40
CA ILE A 553 -3.68 -9.55 -11.34
C ILE A 553 -4.49 -8.29 -11.64
N TYR A 554 -4.46 -7.81 -12.89
CA TYR A 554 -5.25 -6.66 -13.31
C TYR A 554 -6.74 -6.85 -13.03
N TRP A 555 -7.35 -7.95 -13.48
CA TRP A 555 -8.79 -8.13 -13.30
C TRP A 555 -9.20 -8.31 -11.85
N PHE A 556 -8.33 -8.91 -11.02
CA PHE A 556 -8.54 -8.98 -9.58
C PHE A 556 -8.58 -7.61 -8.89
N THR A 557 -8.13 -6.53 -9.51
CA THR A 557 -8.22 -5.17 -8.92
C THR A 557 -9.64 -4.58 -8.93
N PHE A 558 -10.54 -5.15 -9.74
CA PHE A 558 -11.92 -4.69 -9.85
C PHE A 558 -12.85 -5.41 -8.88
N VAL A 559 -12.48 -6.60 -8.42
CA VAL A 559 -13.36 -7.42 -7.58
C VAL A 559 -13.20 -7.03 -6.12
N ASN A 560 -14.31 -6.99 -5.39
CA ASN A 560 -14.35 -6.65 -3.96
C ASN A 560 -13.59 -5.34 -3.64
N SER A 561 -13.71 -4.36 -4.54
CA SER A 561 -13.03 -3.07 -4.44
C SER A 561 -13.77 -2.10 -3.50
N GLY A 562 -15.06 -2.33 -3.27
CA GLY A 562 -15.93 -1.33 -2.64
C GLY A 562 -15.96 0.01 -3.38
N ASN A 563 -15.60 0.02 -4.67
CA ASN A 563 -15.45 1.23 -5.47
C ASN A 563 -16.01 1.01 -6.87
N LEU A 564 -17.00 1.83 -7.24
CA LEU A 564 -17.64 1.81 -8.54
C LEU A 564 -16.78 2.42 -9.63
N TYR A 565 -15.99 3.43 -9.29
CA TYR A 565 -15.40 4.32 -10.29
C TYR A 565 -13.98 3.90 -10.65
N PHE A 566 -13.23 3.40 -9.67
CA PHE A 566 -11.83 3.08 -9.84
C PHE A 566 -11.50 1.71 -9.24
N PRO A 567 -10.68 0.89 -9.93
CA PRO A 567 -10.12 -0.32 -9.35
C PRO A 567 -9.26 -0.01 -8.12
N THR A 568 -9.07 -1.00 -7.26
CA THR A 568 -8.07 -0.91 -6.20
C THR A 568 -6.67 -1.02 -6.79
N ARG A 569 -5.67 -0.42 -6.14
CA ARG A 569 -4.29 -0.60 -6.59
C ARG A 569 -3.90 -2.08 -6.56
N LEU A 570 -4.14 -2.77 -5.44
CA LEU A 570 -3.79 -4.17 -5.26
C LEU A 570 -4.93 -5.10 -5.72
N PRO A 571 -4.62 -6.32 -6.19
CA PRO A 571 -5.65 -7.33 -6.46
C PRO A 571 -6.40 -7.71 -5.18
N ALA A 572 -7.67 -8.11 -5.33
CA ALA A 572 -8.56 -8.46 -4.22
C ALA A 572 -7.99 -9.54 -3.30
N THR A 573 -7.22 -10.49 -3.85
CA THR A 573 -6.49 -11.52 -3.09
C THR A 573 -5.66 -10.90 -1.97
N ILE A 574 -4.97 -9.80 -2.23
CA ILE A 574 -4.17 -9.10 -1.21
C ILE A 574 -4.98 -8.01 -0.50
N ASN A 575 -5.77 -7.25 -1.25
CA ASN A 575 -6.42 -6.03 -0.75
C ASN A 575 -7.48 -6.33 0.33
N THR A 576 -8.14 -7.49 0.25
CA THR A 576 -9.16 -7.88 1.22
C THR A 576 -8.60 -8.26 2.60
N ILE A 577 -7.29 -8.51 2.67
CA ILE A 577 -6.61 -8.88 3.91
C ILE A 577 -6.20 -7.62 4.67
N ASN A 578 -7.00 -7.26 5.67
CA ASN A 578 -6.73 -6.15 6.59
C ASN A 578 -5.91 -6.66 7.78
N CYS A 579 -4.57 -6.67 7.63
CA CYS A 579 -3.63 -6.97 8.71
C CYS A 579 -3.11 -5.71 9.36
#